data_AF-A0A2U8I9G9-F1
#
_entry.id   AF-A0A2U8I9G9-F1
#
_cell.length_a   1.000
_cell.length_b   1.000
_cell.length_c   1.000
_cell.angle_alpha   90.00
_cell.angle_beta   90.00
_cell.angle_gamma   90.00
#
_symmetry.space_group_name_H-M   'P 1'
#
loop_
_entity.id
_entity.type
_entity.pdbx_description
1 polymer ?
#
loop_
_entity_poly.entity_id
_entity_poly.type
_entity_poly.pdbx_seq_one_letter_code
_entity_poly.pdbx_strand_id
1 'polypeptide(L)'
;MSRSEKRQRTEVLLGIRCYPEEKKQIQEKAEVAGLSVGEFLRRCALSRRIIPRTDVKLIVELSKLGGLQKHLFNEGKGVHSQAYSEILVALKKAILKIDMEV
;
A
#
# COMPACT_ATOMS: atom_id res chain seq x y z
N MET A 1 25.82 -19.47 -3.78
CA MET A 1 24.35 -19.47 -3.56
C MET A 1 24.00 -18.42 -2.52
N SER A 2 23.31 -17.34 -2.90
CA SER A 2 22.91 -16.29 -1.96
C SER A 2 21.84 -16.83 -1.01
N ARG A 3 22.08 -16.75 0.31
CA ARG A 3 21.05 -17.08 1.30
C ARG A 3 19.90 -16.07 1.17
N SER A 4 18.66 -16.55 1.18
CA SER A 4 17.44 -15.71 1.25
C SER A 4 17.65 -14.55 2.22
N GLU A 5 17.22 -13.34 1.86
CA GLU A 5 17.39 -12.11 2.66
C GLU A 5 16.92 -12.29 4.12
N LYS A 6 15.88 -13.11 4.32
CA LYS A 6 15.35 -13.46 5.64
C LYS A 6 16.36 -14.28 6.48
N ARG A 7 17.17 -15.13 5.84
CA ARG A 7 18.22 -15.96 6.47
C ARG A 7 19.53 -15.21 6.73
N GLN A 8 19.66 -13.97 6.26
CA GLN A 8 20.79 -13.09 6.57
C GLN A 8 20.57 -12.30 7.87
N ARG A 9 19.33 -12.25 8.37
CA ARG A 9 18.95 -11.57 9.62
C ARG A 9 19.14 -12.53 10.80
N THR A 10 20.35 -12.63 11.33
CA THR A 10 20.70 -13.56 12.43
C THR A 10 20.56 -12.95 13.83
N GLU A 11 20.77 -11.63 13.95
CA GLU A 11 20.80 -10.95 15.25
C GLU A 11 19.42 -10.52 15.75
N VAL A 12 19.18 -10.67 17.06
CA VAL A 12 18.00 -10.16 17.75
C VAL A 12 18.32 -8.81 18.36
N LEU A 13 17.57 -7.78 17.97
CA LEU A 13 17.86 -6.42 18.40
C LEU A 13 17.51 -6.16 19.86
N LEU A 14 16.30 -6.51 20.33
CA LEU A 14 15.76 -5.92 21.55
C LEU A 14 14.78 -6.81 22.33
N GLY A 15 15.02 -6.91 23.65
CA GLY A 15 14.10 -7.38 24.69
C GLY A 15 13.57 -6.21 25.53
N ILE A 16 12.93 -5.23 24.88
CA ILE A 16 12.49 -3.98 25.53
C ILE A 16 11.25 -4.24 26.41
N ARG A 17 11.31 -3.76 27.65
CA ARG A 17 10.12 -3.59 28.51
C ARG A 17 9.41 -2.29 28.13
N CYS A 18 8.11 -2.38 27.92
CA CYS A 18 7.24 -1.24 27.65
C CYS A 18 5.95 -1.39 28.45
N TYR A 19 5.25 -0.28 28.66
CA TYR A 19 3.92 -0.30 29.23
C TYR A 19 2.93 -0.97 28.28
N PRO A 20 1.83 -1.55 28.79
CA PRO A 20 0.81 -2.19 27.95
C PRO A 20 0.24 -1.25 26.87
N GLU A 21 0.04 0.02 27.21
CA GLU A 21 -0.48 1.04 26.29
C GLU A 21 0.50 1.34 25.15
N GLU A 22 1.80 1.46 25.45
CA GLU A 22 2.85 1.68 24.44
C GLU A 22 2.90 0.49 23.48
N LYS A 23 2.83 -0.73 24.00
CA LYS A 23 2.79 -1.95 23.19
C LYS A 23 1.61 -1.92 22.21
N LYS A 24 0.43 -1.57 22.69
CA LYS A 24 -0.78 -1.50 21.86
C LYS A 24 -0.66 -0.45 20.76
N GLN A 25 -0.20 0.76 21.11
CA GLN A 25 0.00 1.84 20.14
C GLN A 25 1.03 1.47 19.06
N ILE A 26 2.12 0.78 19.42
CA ILE A 26 3.13 0.32 18.46
C ILE A 26 2.55 -0.76 17.55
N GLN A 27 1.74 -1.68 18.09
CA GLN A 27 1.07 -2.72 17.32
C GLN A 27 0.11 -2.14 16.29
N GLU A 28 -0.75 -1.20 16.69
CA GLU A 28 -1.69 -0.53 15.79
C GLU A 28 -0.95 0.21 14.66
N LYS A 29 0.11 0.96 15.00
CA LYS A 29 0.93 1.66 13.97
C LYS A 29 1.60 0.69 13.00
N ALA A 30 2.11 -0.44 13.49
CA ALA A 30 2.71 -1.47 12.65
C ALA A 30 1.67 -2.13 11.73
N GLU A 31 0.45 -2.36 12.23
CA GLU A 31 -0.66 -2.92 11.48
C GLU A 31 -1.12 -1.98 10.36
N VAL A 32 -1.30 -0.69 10.65
CA VAL A 32 -1.61 0.34 9.65
C VAL A 32 -0.51 0.42 8.58
N ALA A 33 0.75 0.30 8.98
CA ALA A 33 1.88 0.23 8.05
C ALA A 33 1.95 -1.09 7.26
N GLY A 34 1.19 -2.12 7.62
CA GLY A 34 1.23 -3.44 7.02
C GLY A 34 2.55 -4.19 7.24
N LEU A 35 3.24 -3.89 8.35
CA LEU A 35 4.54 -4.45 8.74
C LEU A 35 4.41 -5.26 10.03
N SER A 36 5.35 -6.18 10.28
CA SER A 36 5.49 -6.74 11.62
C SER A 36 6.05 -5.67 12.57
N VAL A 37 5.73 -5.76 13.85
CA VAL A 37 6.21 -4.80 14.87
C VAL A 37 7.72 -4.61 14.83
N GLY A 38 8.48 -5.71 14.72
CA GLY A 38 9.94 -5.65 14.64
C GLY A 38 10.47 -4.99 13.37
N GLU A 39 9.79 -5.17 12.23
CA GLU A 39 10.15 -4.48 10.98
C GLU A 39 9.78 -3.00 11.03
N PHE A 40 8.61 -2.66 11.58
CA PHE A 40 8.18 -1.29 11.82
C PHE A 40 9.20 -0.52 12.67
N LEU A 41 9.56 -1.05 13.84
CA LEU A 41 10.54 -0.43 14.73
C LEU A 41 11.93 -0.32 14.10
N ARG A 42 12.36 -1.34 13.34
CA ARG A 42 13.64 -1.29 12.62
C ARG A 42 13.66 -0.19 11.57
N ARG A 43 12.54 0.02 10.84
CA ARG A 43 12.43 1.11 9.87
C ARG A 43 12.42 2.47 10.54
N CYS A 44 11.68 2.63 11.64
CA CYS A 44 11.69 3.84 12.45
C CYS A 44 13.12 4.18 12.92
N ALA A 45 13.83 3.22 13.52
CA ALA A 45 15.18 3.42 14.04
C ALA A 45 16.21 3.77 12.95
N LEU A 46 16.02 3.26 11.73
CA LEU A 46 16.90 3.52 10.59
C LEU A 46 16.41 4.66 9.69
N SER A 47 15.39 5.42 10.10
CA SER A 47 14.78 6.51 9.30
C SER A 47 14.40 6.07 7.87
N ARG A 48 13.96 4.82 7.71
CA ARG A 48 13.54 4.27 6.41
C ARG A 48 12.07 4.58 6.17
N ARG A 49 11.70 4.85 4.91
CA ARG A 49 10.32 5.10 4.50
C ARG A 49 9.39 3.93 4.90
N ILE A 50 8.30 4.25 5.58
CA ILE A 50 7.25 3.30 5.96
C ILE A 50 6.08 3.55 5.01
N ILE A 51 5.99 2.74 3.98
CA ILE A 51 4.93 2.80 2.97
C ILE A 51 3.75 1.97 3.50
N PRO A 52 2.57 2.58 3.75
CA PRO A 52 1.38 1.84 4.15
C PRO A 52 1.00 0.82 3.07
N ARG A 53 0.63 -0.40 3.48
CA ARG A 53 0.13 -1.42 2.54
C ARG A 53 -1.29 -1.16 2.04
N THR A 54 -2.03 -0.29 2.72
CA THR A 54 -3.44 -0.03 2.49
C THR A 54 -3.70 0.44 1.05
N ASP A 55 -2.73 1.11 0.45
CA ASP A 55 -2.84 1.67 -0.90
C ASP A 55 -2.81 0.61 -2.00
N VAL A 56 -2.11 -0.52 -1.79
CA VAL A 56 -1.98 -1.56 -2.83
C VAL A 56 -3.32 -2.22 -3.14
N LYS A 57 -4.12 -2.56 -2.12
CA LYS A 57 -5.45 -3.16 -2.33
C LYS A 57 -6.39 -2.18 -3.03
N LEU A 58 -6.33 -0.91 -2.64
CA LEU A 58 -7.19 0.13 -3.21
C LEU A 58 -6.81 0.43 -4.68
N ILE A 59 -5.52 0.51 -5.00
CA ILE A 59 -5.01 0.65 -6.38
C ILE A 59 -5.46 -0.53 -7.25
N VAL A 60 -5.43 -1.76 -6.72
CA VAL A 60 -5.91 -2.95 -7.45
C VAL A 60 -7.39 -2.84 -7.77
N GLU A 61 -8.24 -2.47 -6.81
CA GLU A 61 -9.68 -2.30 -7.05
C GLU A 61 -9.97 -1.15 -8.04
N LEU A 62 -9.30 -0.01 -7.91
CA LEU A 62 -9.41 1.10 -8.88
C LEU A 62 -8.98 0.69 -10.29
N SER A 63 -7.94 -0.13 -10.41
CA SER A 63 -7.46 -0.65 -11.70
C SER A 63 -8.47 -1.61 -12.33
N LYS A 64 -9.13 -2.46 -11.54
CA LYS A 64 -10.22 -3.33 -12.03
C LYS A 64 -11.40 -2.51 -12.56
N LEU A 65 -11.81 -1.48 -11.81
CA LEU A 65 -12.87 -0.56 -12.25
C LEU A 65 -12.51 0.15 -13.56
N GLY A 66 -11.24 0.57 -13.71
CA GLY A 66 -10.75 1.13 -14.98
C GLY A 66 -10.82 0.15 -16.15
N GLY A 67 -10.52 -1.13 -15.89
CA GLY A 67 -10.67 -2.21 -16.88
C GLY A 67 -12.12 -2.41 -17.32
N LEU A 68 -13.05 -2.45 -16.37
CA LEU A 68 -14.50 -2.56 -16.64
C LEU A 68 -15.01 -1.33 -17.42
N GLN A 69 -14.57 -0.13 -17.04
CA GLN A 69 -14.95 1.10 -17.72
C GLN A 69 -14.45 1.13 -19.17
N LYS A 70 -13.24 0.63 -19.43
CA LYS A 70 -12.69 0.48 -20.78
C LYS A 70 -13.50 -0.54 -21.60
N HIS A 71 -13.97 -1.61 -20.97
CA HIS A 71 -14.84 -2.59 -21.63
C HIS A 71 -16.16 -1.94 -22.09
N LEU A 72 -16.84 -1.22 -21.19
CA LEU A 72 -18.07 -0.49 -21.50
C LEU A 72 -17.88 0.55 -22.60
N PHE A 73 -16.74 1.24 -22.63
CA PHE A 73 -16.40 2.19 -23.70
C PHE A 73 -16.34 1.51 -25.08
N ASN A 74 -15.72 0.33 -25.15
CA ASN A 74 -15.60 -0.42 -26.40
C ASN A 74 -16.94 -1.01 -26.85
N GLU A 75 -17.74 -1.53 -25.92
CA GLU A 75 -19.08 -2.07 -26.21
C GLU A 75 -20.07 -0.99 -26.64
N GLY A 76 -19.97 0.20 -26.06
CA GLY A 76 -20.84 1.34 -26.37
C GLY A 76 -20.66 1.91 -27.78
N LYS A 77 -19.67 1.46 -28.57
CA LYS A 77 -19.41 1.90 -29.96
C LYS A 77 -19.42 3.44 -30.13
N GLY A 78 -18.97 4.18 -29.13
CA GLY A 78 -18.92 5.65 -29.14
C GLY A 78 -20.11 6.36 -28.50
N VAL A 79 -21.17 5.66 -28.10
CA VAL A 79 -22.26 6.22 -27.29
C VAL A 79 -21.71 6.56 -25.90
N HIS A 80 -21.83 7.83 -25.49
CA HIS A 80 -21.24 8.39 -24.26
C HIS A 80 -19.70 8.32 -24.15
N SER A 81 -18.99 8.29 -25.28
CA SER A 81 -17.52 8.24 -25.33
C SER A 81 -16.84 9.30 -24.44
N GLN A 82 -17.40 10.51 -24.38
CA GLN A 82 -16.88 11.61 -23.59
C GLN A 82 -17.00 11.35 -22.08
N ALA A 83 -18.18 10.98 -21.59
CA ALA A 83 -18.40 10.65 -20.17
C ALA A 83 -17.52 9.48 -19.70
N TYR A 84 -17.38 8.45 -20.54
CA TYR A 84 -16.51 7.32 -20.24
C TYR A 84 -15.02 7.70 -20.19
N SER A 85 -14.59 8.61 -21.07
CA SER A 85 -13.21 9.11 -21.05
C SER A 85 -12.92 9.92 -19.78
N GLU A 86 -13.89 10.72 -19.31
CA GLU A 86 -13.76 11.51 -18.08
C GLU A 86 -13.60 10.61 -16.85
N ILE A 87 -14.37 9.53 -16.76
CA ILE A 87 -14.25 8.54 -15.68
C ILE A 87 -12.88 7.87 -15.70
N LEU A 88 -12.36 7.47 -16.87
CA LEU A 88 -11.01 6.88 -16.98
C LEU A 88 -9.92 7.87 -16.55
N VAL A 89 -10.05 9.15 -16.91
CA VAL A 89 -9.13 10.20 -16.48
C VAL A 89 -9.23 10.42 -14.96
N ALA A 90 -10.43 10.40 -14.39
CA ALA A 90 -10.64 10.52 -12.95
C ALA A 90 -10.03 9.34 -12.17
N LEU A 91 -10.23 8.11 -12.64
CA LEU A 91 -9.62 6.90 -12.06
C LEU A 91 -8.10 6.95 -12.11
N LYS A 92 -7.52 7.36 -13.25
CA LYS A 92 -6.06 7.53 -13.39
C LYS A 92 -5.53 8.58 -12.40
N LYS A 93 -6.21 9.73 -12.27
CA LYS A 93 -5.83 10.77 -11.31
C LYS A 93 -5.91 10.29 -9.87
N ALA A 94 -6.94 9.52 -9.51
CA ALA A 94 -7.08 8.96 -8.18
C ALA A 94 -5.93 8.00 -7.84
N ILE A 95 -5.60 7.08 -8.75
CA ILE A 95 -4.48 6.12 -8.57
C ILE A 95 -3.16 6.86 -8.38
N LEU A 96 -2.87 7.86 -9.23
CA LEU A 96 -1.64 8.65 -9.11
C LEU A 96 -1.57 9.43 -7.79
N LYS A 97 -2.70 9.97 -7.32
CA LYS A 97 -2.76 10.68 -6.05
C LYS A 97 -2.43 9.74 -4.89
N ILE A 98 -3.01 8.55 -4.88
CA ILE A 98 -2.74 7.52 -3.86
C ILE A 98 -1.28 7.07 -3.91
N ASP A 99 -0.71 6.89 -5.10
CA ASP A 99 0.70 6.49 -5.26
C ASP A 99 1.69 7.59 -4.83
N MET A 100 1.32 8.87 -4.98
CA MET A 100 2.14 10.02 -4.53
C MET A 100 1.98 10.37 -3.05
N GLU A 101 0.84 10.02 -2.43
CA GLU A 101 0.59 10.21 -0.99
C GLU A 101 1.33 9.16 -0.12
N VAL A 102 2.03 8.22 -0.77
CA VAL A 102 2.91 7.20 -0.21
C VAL A 102 4.37 7.63 -0.21
#